data_AF-A0A2N3AAJ1-F1
#
_entry.id   AF-A0A2N3AAJ1-F1
#
_cell.length_a   1.000
_cell.length_b   1.000
_cell.length_c   1.000
_cell.angle_alpha   90.00
_cell.angle_beta   90.00
_cell.angle_gamma   90.00
#
_symmetry.space_group_name_H-M   'P 1'
#
loop_
_entity.id
_entity.type
_entity.pdbx_description
1 polymer ?
#
loop_
_entity_poly.entity_id
_entity_poly.type
_entity_poly.pdbx_seq_one_letter_code
_entity_poly.pdbx_strand_id
1 'polypeptide(L)'
;MPKYLNKEVKQEKAVVVGLITRYQPKEKVEEYLDELEFLIDTAGGVSVKRFFQALDLPNSRTYVGTGKLEEIKQYVIAENIELVVFDDDLSASQIRNIERELSCKILDRTNLILDIFASRARTSHAKTQVELAQYQYLLPRLTRMWTHLERQRGGIGLRGPGETEIETDRRVIRDKIALLKEKLKEIDTQQATQRKNRGKLIRVALVGYTNVGKSTLMNLVSKSDVFAENKLFATLDTTVRKVVIENLPFLLSDTVGFIRKLPHGLIESFKSTLDEVRESDILLHVVDISHPEFESQIETVNQTLAEIGASDKKTIMVFNKIDAYTYDVKEEDDLTPSSTTNYTLEEMKNIWVAKVNTPCIFISALKKDYFPELRDLLYNEIRDMHAIRYPYDSFLY
;
A
#
# COMPACT_ATOMS: atom_id res chain seq x y z
N MET A 1 -43.42 4.06 9.68
CA MET A 1 -42.15 4.14 8.94
C MET A 1 -41.06 4.59 9.91
N PRO A 2 -40.04 3.78 10.20
CA PRO A 2 -39.01 4.18 11.14
C PRO A 2 -38.07 5.20 10.51
N LYS A 3 -37.80 6.28 11.24
CA LYS A 3 -36.81 7.30 10.93
C LYS A 3 -35.43 6.64 10.93
N TYR A 4 -34.78 6.60 9.76
CA TYR A 4 -33.35 6.31 9.69
C TYR A 4 -32.61 7.41 10.45
N LEU A 5 -31.95 7.06 11.56
CA LEU A 5 -30.95 7.90 12.18
C LEU A 5 -29.82 8.09 11.16
N ASN A 6 -29.71 9.30 10.60
CA ASN A 6 -28.45 9.79 10.06
C ASN A 6 -27.46 9.84 11.23
N LYS A 7 -26.66 8.79 11.39
CA LYS A 7 -25.40 8.88 12.12
C LYS A 7 -24.51 9.73 11.23
N GLU A 8 -24.41 11.03 11.52
CA GLU A 8 -23.33 11.85 10.98
C GLU A 8 -22.03 11.11 11.29
N VAL A 9 -21.35 10.63 10.26
CA VAL A 9 -20.04 10.01 10.40
C VAL A 9 -19.12 11.16 10.79
N LYS A 10 -18.94 11.37 12.10
CA LYS A 10 -17.93 12.30 12.61
C LYS A 10 -16.59 11.82 12.04
N GLN A 11 -16.00 12.65 11.19
CA GLN A 11 -14.62 12.43 10.74
C GLN A 11 -13.71 12.55 11.97
N GLU A 12 -12.92 11.51 12.23
CA GLU A 12 -11.95 11.52 13.32
C GLU A 12 -10.86 12.53 12.98
N LYS A 13 -10.75 13.60 13.80
CA LYS A 13 -9.63 14.55 13.68
C LYS A 13 -8.35 13.86 14.12
N ALA A 14 -7.34 13.91 13.26
CA ALA A 14 -6.08 13.24 13.46
C ALA A 14 -4.91 14.24 13.45
N VAL A 15 -3.91 13.94 14.25
CA VAL A 15 -2.60 14.60 14.23
C VAL A 15 -1.57 13.63 13.70
N VAL A 16 -0.72 14.07 12.78
CA VAL A 16 0.38 13.27 12.25
C VAL A 16 1.73 13.67 12.85
N VAL A 17 2.54 12.68 13.18
CA VAL A 17 3.85 12.85 13.81
C VAL A 17 4.93 12.12 13.02
N GLY A 18 5.97 12.85 12.63
CA GLY A 18 7.14 12.34 11.92
C GLY A 18 8.46 12.70 12.61
N LEU A 19 9.50 11.89 12.37
CA LEU A 19 10.86 12.15 12.83
C LEU A 19 11.76 12.51 11.66
N ILE A 20 12.59 13.53 11.86
CA ILE A 20 13.65 13.92 10.93
C ILE A 20 14.94 13.28 11.44
N THR A 21 15.49 12.37 10.65
CA THR A 21 16.73 11.64 10.97
C THR A 21 17.83 12.00 9.99
N ARG A 22 19.09 11.63 10.25
CA ARG A 22 20.21 11.90 9.33
C ARG A 22 20.04 11.27 7.95
N TYR A 23 19.29 10.18 7.87
CA TYR A 23 19.02 9.45 6.63
C TYR A 23 17.72 9.89 5.95
N GLN A 24 16.89 10.69 6.65
CA GLN A 24 15.60 11.18 6.17
C GLN A 24 15.56 12.70 6.38
N PRO A 25 16.05 13.49 5.41
CA PRO A 25 16.00 14.94 5.48
C PRO A 25 14.55 15.43 5.53
N LYS A 26 14.36 16.68 5.95
CA LYS A 26 13.04 17.28 6.18
C LYS A 26 12.09 17.14 4.99
N GLU A 27 12.58 17.37 3.78
CA GLU A 27 11.81 17.26 2.52
C GLU A 27 11.19 15.87 2.38
N LYS A 28 11.99 14.80 2.51
CA LYS A 28 11.48 13.42 2.48
C LYS A 28 10.45 13.16 3.56
N VAL A 29 10.67 13.68 4.78
CA VAL A 29 9.71 13.47 5.89
C VAL A 29 8.40 14.20 5.63
N GLU A 30 8.43 15.37 4.99
CA GLU A 30 7.22 16.10 4.59
C GLU A 30 6.39 15.31 3.60
N GLU A 31 7.02 14.77 2.55
CA GLU A 31 6.37 13.86 1.61
C GLU A 31 5.86 12.59 2.31
N TYR A 32 6.58 12.15 3.34
CA TYR A 32 6.15 11.00 4.11
C TYR A 32 4.87 11.28 4.87
N LEU A 33 4.76 12.46 5.46
CA LEU A 33 3.53 12.88 6.09
C LEU A 33 2.42 13.17 5.07
N ASP A 34 2.71 13.67 3.87
CA ASP A 34 1.70 13.82 2.81
C ASP A 34 1.02 12.48 2.49
N GLU A 35 1.83 11.42 2.33
CA GLU A 35 1.30 10.07 2.12
C GLU A 35 0.53 9.55 3.34
N LEU A 36 1.01 9.82 4.57
CA LEU A 36 0.33 9.41 5.80
C LEU A 36 -1.01 10.12 5.97
N GLU A 37 -1.10 11.40 5.61
CA GLU A 37 -2.36 12.14 5.59
C GLU A 37 -3.33 11.57 4.56
N PHE A 38 -2.82 11.17 3.40
CA PHE A 38 -3.65 10.52 2.40
C PHE A 38 -4.14 9.12 2.84
N LEU A 39 -3.36 8.39 3.65
CA LEU A 39 -3.83 7.18 4.34
C LEU A 39 -4.95 7.51 5.34
N ILE A 40 -4.81 8.56 6.13
CA ILE A 40 -5.83 9.00 7.10
C ILE A 40 -7.12 9.37 6.39
N ASP A 41 -7.04 10.16 5.31
CA ASP A 41 -8.20 10.53 4.49
C ASP A 41 -8.88 9.28 3.89
N THR A 42 -8.07 8.33 3.40
CA THR A 42 -8.57 7.05 2.88
C THR A 42 -9.29 6.22 3.96
N ALA A 43 -8.86 6.30 5.22
CA ALA A 43 -9.50 5.66 6.37
C ALA A 43 -10.75 6.42 6.88
N GLY A 44 -11.02 7.63 6.36
CA GLY A 44 -12.15 8.47 6.74
C GLY A 44 -11.86 9.46 7.88
N GLY A 45 -10.59 9.65 8.24
CA GLY A 45 -10.15 10.68 9.18
C GLY A 45 -9.74 11.98 8.46
N VAL A 46 -9.49 13.04 9.23
CA VAL A 46 -8.98 14.33 8.70
C VAL A 46 -7.73 14.72 9.48
N SER A 47 -6.61 14.87 8.78
CA SER A 47 -5.39 15.44 9.38
C SER A 47 -5.58 16.94 9.61
N VAL A 48 -5.37 17.38 10.86
CA VAL A 48 -5.48 18.81 11.22
C VAL A 48 -4.13 19.47 11.46
N LYS A 49 -3.10 18.69 11.80
CA LYS A 49 -1.78 19.23 12.16
C LYS A 49 -0.68 18.21 11.98
N ARG A 50 0.48 18.71 11.51
CA ARG A 50 1.75 17.98 11.43
C ARG A 50 2.69 18.40 12.55
N PHE A 51 3.33 17.42 13.18
CA PHE A 51 4.44 17.63 14.11
C PHE A 51 5.69 16.92 13.61
N PHE A 52 6.82 17.63 13.69
CA PHE A 52 8.14 17.12 13.36
C PHE A 52 9.05 17.23 14.56
N GLN A 53 9.95 16.27 14.71
CA GLN A 53 11.08 16.39 15.60
C GLN A 53 12.36 15.86 14.96
N ALA A 54 13.41 16.69 14.97
CA ALA A 54 14.74 16.24 14.61
C ALA A 54 15.34 15.39 15.73
N LEU A 55 15.56 14.11 15.44
CA LEU A 55 16.20 13.14 16.32
C LEU A 55 17.02 12.15 15.49
N ASP A 56 18.25 11.88 15.90
CA ASP A 56 19.09 10.88 15.23
C ASP A 56 18.50 9.46 15.34
N LEU A 57 17.87 9.15 16.47
CA LEU A 57 17.20 7.88 16.75
C LEU A 57 15.88 8.13 17.49
N PRO A 58 14.82 7.33 17.21
CA PRO A 58 13.57 7.42 17.95
C PRO A 58 13.76 7.19 19.44
N ASN A 59 13.06 7.96 20.28
CA ASN A 59 13.10 7.76 21.71
C ASN A 59 12.48 6.40 22.07
N SER A 60 13.22 5.55 22.79
CA SER A 60 12.76 4.22 23.18
C SER A 60 11.51 4.23 24.08
N ARG A 61 11.25 5.34 24.79
CA ARG A 61 10.10 5.49 25.69
C ARG A 61 8.85 5.99 24.96
N THR A 62 8.98 7.00 24.10
CA THR A 62 7.83 7.78 23.59
C THR A 62 7.92 8.12 22.10
N TYR A 63 8.90 7.55 21.39
CA TYR A 63 9.24 7.82 19.97
C TYR A 63 9.72 9.27 19.72
N VAL A 64 8.95 10.25 20.17
CA VAL A 64 9.35 11.66 20.29
C VAL A 64 9.95 11.97 21.67
N GLY A 65 10.66 13.09 21.78
CA GLY A 65 11.16 13.62 23.05
C GLY A 65 10.05 14.19 23.94
N THR A 66 10.32 14.29 25.24
CA THR A 66 9.34 14.71 26.26
C THR A 66 8.76 16.10 26.01
N GLY A 67 9.58 17.07 25.60
CA GLY A 67 9.12 18.42 25.29
C GLY A 67 8.15 18.45 24.11
N LYS A 68 8.43 17.68 23.05
CA LYS A 68 7.55 17.58 21.88
C LYS A 68 6.25 16.84 22.21
N LEU A 69 6.34 15.82 23.06
CA LEU A 69 5.15 15.10 23.50
C LEU A 69 4.20 15.98 24.31
N GLU A 70 4.73 16.85 25.17
CA GLU A 70 3.91 17.83 25.89
C GLU A 70 3.29 18.88 24.96
N GLU A 71 4.02 19.34 23.93
CA GLU A 71 3.46 20.20 22.88
C GLU A 71 2.29 19.53 22.14
N ILE A 72 2.46 18.27 21.74
CA ILE A 72 1.41 17.47 21.10
C ILE A 72 0.21 17.33 22.05
N LYS A 73 0.46 17.05 23.34
CA LYS A 73 -0.59 16.93 24.35
C LYS A 73 -1.42 18.20 24.50
N GLN A 74 -0.76 19.36 24.57
CA GLN A 74 -1.45 20.64 24.66
C GLN A 74 -2.35 20.89 23.44
N TYR A 75 -1.86 20.56 22.25
CA TYR A 75 -2.65 20.67 21.03
C TYR A 75 -3.83 19.69 20.99
N VAL A 76 -3.61 18.43 21.38
CA VAL A 76 -4.65 17.40 21.46
C VAL A 76 -5.80 17.83 22.38
N ILE A 77 -5.48 18.42 23.54
CA ILE A 77 -6.48 18.91 24.48
C ILE A 77 -7.20 20.15 23.93
N ALA A 78 -6.46 21.10 23.35
CA ALA A 78 -7.02 22.35 22.86
C ALA A 78 -8.00 22.15 21.69
N GLU A 79 -7.64 21.27 20.74
CA GLU A 79 -8.42 21.02 19.52
C GLU A 79 -9.34 19.80 19.61
N ASN A 80 -9.37 19.14 20.78
CA ASN A 80 -10.11 17.92 21.07
C ASN A 80 -9.87 16.83 20.01
N ILE A 81 -8.59 16.48 19.84
CA ILE A 81 -8.12 15.47 18.88
C ILE A 81 -8.35 14.07 19.45
N GLU A 82 -8.96 13.20 18.66
CA GLU A 82 -9.30 11.84 19.08
C GLU A 82 -8.21 10.82 18.68
N LEU A 83 -7.43 11.14 17.64
CA LEU A 83 -6.44 10.25 17.03
C LEU A 83 -5.08 10.92 16.82
N VAL A 84 -4.00 10.23 17.21
CA VAL A 84 -2.63 10.61 16.85
C VAL A 84 -1.97 9.46 16.08
N VAL A 85 -1.45 9.79 14.90
CA VAL A 85 -0.86 8.82 13.96
C VAL A 85 0.64 9.08 13.80
N PHE A 86 1.43 8.03 13.94
CA PHE A 86 2.88 8.07 13.76
C PHE A 86 3.29 7.39 12.44
N ASP A 87 4.23 7.97 11.69
CA ASP A 87 4.66 7.42 10.38
C ASP A 87 5.48 6.11 10.50
N ASP A 88 6.10 5.86 11.65
CA ASP A 88 6.87 4.64 11.91
C ASP A 88 6.15 3.69 12.85
N ASP A 89 6.53 2.41 12.78
CA ASP A 89 6.06 1.37 13.68
C ASP A 89 6.45 1.65 15.12
N LEU A 90 5.46 1.61 16.00
CA LEU A 90 5.67 1.81 17.42
C LEU A 90 5.81 0.48 18.15
N SER A 91 6.74 0.42 19.10
CA SER A 91 6.84 -0.70 20.04
C SER A 91 5.67 -0.66 21.04
N ALA A 92 5.32 -1.83 21.59
CA ALA A 92 4.27 -1.95 22.61
C ALA A 92 4.49 -1.04 23.84
N SER A 93 5.76 -0.79 24.21
CA SER A 93 6.11 0.16 25.27
C SER A 93 5.83 1.61 24.88
N GLN A 94 6.16 2.00 23.65
CA GLN A 94 5.96 3.37 23.16
C GLN A 94 4.47 3.67 23.10
N ILE A 95 3.67 2.82 22.46
CA ILE A 95 2.21 2.99 22.35
C ILE A 95 1.61 3.26 23.73
N ARG A 96 1.88 2.39 24.71
CA ARG A 96 1.33 2.52 26.07
C ARG A 96 1.78 3.79 26.81
N ASN A 97 3.04 4.19 26.64
CA ASN A 97 3.53 5.41 27.29
C ASN A 97 2.90 6.66 26.68
N ILE A 98 2.77 6.69 25.35
CA ILE A 98 2.15 7.78 24.61
C ILE A 98 0.66 7.85 24.93
N GLU A 99 -0.07 6.74 24.90
CA GLU A 99 -1.49 6.66 25.29
C GLU A 99 -1.73 7.19 26.70
N ARG A 100 -0.85 6.84 27.66
CA ARG A 100 -0.96 7.34 29.04
C ARG A 100 -0.76 8.85 29.14
N GLU A 101 0.13 9.42 28.34
CA GLU A 101 0.45 10.84 28.38
C GLU A 101 -0.54 11.70 27.59
N LEU A 102 -1.02 11.21 26.44
CA LEU A 102 -1.93 11.92 25.54
C LEU A 102 -3.42 11.64 25.77
N SER A 103 -3.78 10.51 26.40
CA SER A 103 -5.16 10.10 26.68
C SER A 103 -6.08 10.06 25.43
N CYS A 104 -5.51 9.77 24.26
CA CYS A 104 -6.23 9.61 22.99
C CYS A 104 -5.81 8.31 22.28
N LYS A 105 -6.50 7.95 21.20
CA LYS A 105 -6.19 6.76 20.41
C LYS A 105 -4.87 6.97 19.66
N ILE A 106 -3.95 6.02 19.78
CA ILE A 106 -2.67 6.07 19.07
C ILE A 106 -2.65 5.00 17.99
N LEU A 107 -2.34 5.40 16.75
CA LEU A 107 -2.09 4.49 15.65
C LEU A 107 -0.68 4.69 15.11
N ASP A 108 -0.05 3.60 14.69
CA ASP A 108 1.11 3.66 13.82
C ASP A 108 0.67 3.43 12.37
N ARG A 109 1.61 3.68 11.46
CA ARG A 109 1.40 3.49 10.02
C ARG A 109 0.95 2.07 9.68
N THR A 110 1.56 1.05 10.27
CA THR A 110 1.18 -0.35 10.03
C THR A 110 -0.29 -0.59 10.39
N ASN A 111 -0.73 -0.17 11.57
CA ASN A 111 -2.10 -0.39 12.01
C ASN A 111 -3.11 0.39 11.15
N LEU A 112 -2.77 1.62 10.74
CA LEU A 112 -3.60 2.40 9.82
C LEU A 112 -3.78 1.69 8.46
N ILE A 113 -2.70 1.13 7.90
CA ILE A 113 -2.78 0.35 6.65
C ILE A 113 -3.68 -0.88 6.82
N LEU A 114 -3.52 -1.61 7.94
CA LEU A 114 -4.35 -2.78 8.24
C LEU A 114 -5.84 -2.42 8.35
N ASP A 115 -6.17 -1.29 9.00
CA ASP A 115 -7.55 -0.81 9.14
C ASP A 115 -8.15 -0.42 7.79
N ILE A 116 -7.38 0.25 6.92
CA ILE A 116 -7.80 0.53 5.54
C ILE A 116 -8.09 -0.78 4.81
N PHE A 117 -7.22 -1.78 4.93
CA PHE A 117 -7.44 -3.06 4.24
C PHE A 117 -8.65 -3.79 4.78
N ALA A 118 -8.88 -3.75 6.09
CA ALA A 118 -10.04 -4.38 6.71
C ALA A 118 -11.34 -3.77 6.19
N SER A 119 -11.37 -2.44 5.98
CA SER A 119 -12.51 -1.76 5.38
C SER A 119 -12.74 -2.10 3.90
N ARG A 120 -11.65 -2.43 3.17
CA ARG A 120 -11.68 -2.70 1.71
C ARG A 120 -11.82 -4.17 1.37
N ALA A 121 -11.51 -5.09 2.29
CA ALA A 121 -11.58 -6.52 2.07
C ALA A 121 -13.03 -6.99 1.85
N ARG A 122 -13.36 -7.36 0.61
CA ARG A 122 -14.71 -7.84 0.26
C ARG A 122 -14.78 -9.36 0.22
N THR A 123 -13.77 -10.01 -0.36
CA THR A 123 -13.71 -11.47 -0.47
C THR A 123 -13.40 -12.15 0.87
N SER A 124 -13.81 -13.42 1.02
CA SER A 124 -13.46 -14.22 2.20
C SER A 124 -11.94 -14.40 2.35
N HIS A 125 -11.25 -14.53 1.22
CA HIS A 125 -9.79 -14.62 1.14
C HIS A 125 -9.12 -13.36 1.70
N ALA A 126 -9.43 -12.18 1.14
CA ALA A 126 -8.84 -10.93 1.60
C ALA A 126 -9.19 -10.64 3.07
N LYS A 127 -10.42 -10.94 3.51
CA LYS A 127 -10.82 -10.77 4.92
C LYS A 127 -9.99 -11.64 5.86
N THR A 128 -9.79 -12.91 5.50
CA THR A 128 -8.99 -13.86 6.29
C THR A 128 -7.53 -13.42 6.38
N GLN A 129 -6.97 -12.91 5.27
CA GLN A 129 -5.60 -12.40 5.22
C GLN A 129 -5.40 -11.15 6.09
N VAL A 130 -6.29 -10.18 5.97
CA VAL A 130 -6.20 -8.95 6.77
C VAL A 130 -6.39 -9.26 8.25
N GLU A 131 -7.36 -10.12 8.59
CA GLU A 131 -7.58 -10.53 9.98
C GLU A 131 -6.37 -11.28 10.56
N LEU A 132 -5.73 -12.16 9.78
CA LEU A 132 -4.50 -12.83 10.17
C LEU A 132 -3.39 -11.80 10.47
N ALA A 133 -3.18 -10.84 9.59
CA ALA A 133 -2.17 -9.80 9.76
C ALA A 133 -2.45 -8.91 10.98
N GLN A 134 -3.72 -8.56 11.24
CA GLN A 134 -4.14 -7.82 12.44
C GLN A 134 -3.80 -8.59 13.72
N TYR A 135 -4.14 -9.88 13.81
CA TYR A 135 -3.79 -10.67 15.00
C TYR A 135 -2.29 -10.84 15.17
N GLN A 136 -1.53 -11.03 14.09
CA GLN A 136 -0.08 -11.11 14.14
C GLN A 136 0.56 -9.80 14.64
N TYR A 137 0.02 -8.65 14.23
CA TYR A 137 0.47 -7.34 14.68
C TYR A 137 0.12 -7.08 16.15
N LEU A 138 -1.09 -7.48 16.59
CA LEU A 138 -1.59 -7.30 17.95
C LEU A 138 -0.91 -8.23 18.97
N LEU A 139 -0.59 -9.47 18.60
CA LEU A 139 -0.02 -10.49 19.50
C LEU A 139 1.18 -10.00 20.33
N PRO A 140 2.23 -9.39 19.76
CA PRO A 140 3.35 -8.86 20.53
C PRO A 140 2.99 -7.61 21.35
N ARG A 141 1.88 -6.92 21.05
CA ARG A 141 1.48 -5.64 21.65
C ARG A 141 0.46 -5.78 22.80
N LEU A 142 -0.23 -6.90 22.89
CA LEU A 142 -1.27 -7.16 23.91
C LEU A 142 -0.75 -7.35 25.33
N THR A 143 0.47 -7.87 25.48
CA THR A 143 1.09 -8.20 26.79
C THR A 143 1.18 -7.03 27.77
N ARG A 144 0.97 -5.80 27.30
CA ARG A 144 1.22 -4.58 28.06
C ARG A 144 -0.01 -3.67 28.18
N MET A 145 -1.03 -3.77 27.33
CA MET A 145 -2.25 -2.97 27.51
C MET A 145 -3.03 -3.35 28.79
N TRP A 146 -2.89 -4.59 29.26
CA TRP A 146 -3.72 -5.17 30.32
C TRP A 146 -3.26 -4.92 31.77
N THR A 147 -2.04 -4.39 32.00
CA THR A 147 -1.57 -4.09 33.37
C THR A 147 -2.45 -3.04 34.10
N HIS A 148 -3.31 -2.33 33.38
CA HIS A 148 -4.29 -1.39 33.94
C HIS A 148 -5.58 -2.07 34.45
N LEU A 149 -5.98 -3.22 33.88
CA LEU A 149 -7.18 -3.97 34.28
C LEU A 149 -6.97 -4.79 35.56
N GLU A 150 -5.77 -5.39 35.74
CA GLU A 150 -5.41 -6.11 36.99
C GLU A 150 -5.47 -5.21 38.23
N ARG A 151 -5.12 -3.91 38.10
CA ARG A 151 -5.14 -2.97 39.24
C ARG A 151 -6.53 -2.48 39.61
N GLN A 152 -7.49 -2.50 38.68
CA GLN A 152 -8.87 -2.07 38.95
C GLN A 152 -9.72 -3.18 39.59
N ARG A 153 -9.37 -4.46 39.35
CA ARG A 153 -9.97 -5.63 40.01
C ARG A 153 -9.19 -6.04 41.27
N GLY A 154 -8.85 -5.07 42.11
CA GLY A 154 -8.29 -5.33 43.44
C GLY A 154 -9.24 -6.21 44.26
N GLY A 155 -8.93 -7.50 44.34
CA GLY A 155 -9.73 -8.49 45.06
C GLY A 155 -8.87 -9.68 45.47
N ILE A 156 -8.44 -9.66 46.73
CA ILE A 156 -7.85 -10.79 47.45
C ILE A 156 -8.84 -11.97 47.35
N GLY A 157 -8.56 -12.99 46.54
CA GLY A 157 -9.41 -14.19 46.57
C GLY A 157 -9.42 -15.17 45.39
N LEU A 158 -8.84 -14.88 44.24
CA LEU A 158 -8.83 -15.84 43.12
C LEU A 158 -7.55 -16.68 43.11
N ARG A 159 -7.47 -17.63 44.04
CA ARG A 159 -6.47 -18.71 44.01
C ARG A 159 -7.09 -19.93 43.32
N GLY A 160 -6.91 -20.01 42.01
CA GLY A 160 -7.18 -21.18 41.15
C GLY A 160 -7.09 -20.80 39.67
N PRO A 161 -6.90 -21.78 38.77
CA PRO A 161 -5.61 -22.44 38.50
C PRO A 161 -4.57 -21.45 37.91
N GLY A 162 -3.27 -21.73 38.08
CA GLY A 162 -2.15 -20.78 37.91
C GLY A 162 -1.80 -20.27 36.51
N GLU A 163 -2.75 -20.15 35.58
CA GLU A 163 -2.55 -19.49 34.28
C GLU A 163 -3.04 -18.04 34.38
N THR A 164 -2.20 -17.08 33.98
CA THR A 164 -2.59 -15.66 34.04
C THR A 164 -3.66 -15.36 32.98
N GLU A 165 -4.61 -14.44 33.24
CA GLU A 165 -5.62 -14.03 32.23
C GLU A 165 -4.95 -13.60 30.91
N ILE A 166 -3.77 -12.98 31.01
CA ILE A 166 -2.92 -12.59 29.86
C ILE A 166 -2.46 -13.79 29.02
N GLU A 167 -2.07 -14.90 29.66
CA GLU A 167 -1.68 -16.12 28.96
C GLU A 167 -2.88 -16.77 28.26
N THR A 168 -4.04 -16.74 28.91
CA THR A 168 -5.30 -17.25 28.33
C THR A 168 -5.67 -16.47 27.06
N ASP A 169 -5.64 -15.14 27.09
CA ASP A 169 -5.92 -14.32 25.91
C ASP A 169 -4.89 -14.49 24.81
N ARG A 170 -3.61 -14.60 25.18
CA ARG A 170 -2.53 -14.87 24.23
C ARG A 170 -2.71 -16.23 23.56
N ARG A 171 -3.20 -17.22 24.30
CA ARG A 171 -3.53 -18.54 23.77
C ARG A 171 -4.70 -18.45 22.79
N VAL A 172 -5.79 -17.76 23.15
CA VAL A 172 -6.93 -17.54 22.25
C VAL A 172 -6.50 -16.91 20.92
N ILE A 173 -5.62 -15.91 20.97
CA ILE A 173 -5.14 -15.25 19.75
C ILE A 173 -4.22 -16.14 18.93
N ARG A 174 -3.34 -16.92 19.58
CA ARG A 174 -2.53 -17.92 18.88
C ARG A 174 -3.40 -18.99 18.21
N ASP A 175 -4.44 -19.45 18.89
CA ASP A 175 -5.37 -20.44 18.36
C ASP A 175 -6.15 -19.85 17.16
N LYS A 176 -6.56 -18.58 17.23
CA LYS A 176 -7.13 -17.86 16.08
C LYS A 176 -6.15 -17.73 14.92
N ILE A 177 -4.89 -17.38 15.18
CA ILE A 177 -3.84 -17.30 14.14
C ILE A 177 -3.66 -18.68 13.48
N ALA A 178 -3.60 -19.76 14.26
CA ALA A 178 -3.48 -21.12 13.73
C ALA A 178 -4.67 -21.48 12.83
N LEU A 179 -5.90 -21.22 13.30
CA LEU A 179 -7.12 -21.46 12.53
C LEU A 179 -7.16 -20.64 11.22
N LEU A 180 -6.81 -19.35 11.26
CA LEU A 180 -6.79 -18.49 10.08
C LEU A 180 -5.73 -18.94 9.07
N LYS A 181 -4.57 -19.42 9.54
CA LYS A 181 -3.54 -20.00 8.67
C LYS A 181 -4.01 -21.27 7.99
N GLU A 182 -4.75 -22.14 8.68
CA GLU A 182 -5.33 -23.35 8.06
C GLU A 182 -6.39 -23.00 7.02
N LYS A 183 -7.32 -22.08 7.35
CA LYS A 183 -8.30 -21.58 6.39
C LYS A 183 -7.65 -20.97 5.16
N LEU A 184 -6.57 -20.21 5.33
CA LEU A 184 -5.87 -19.60 4.21
C LEU A 184 -5.26 -20.66 3.27
N LYS A 185 -4.67 -21.72 3.84
CA LYS A 185 -4.16 -22.86 3.03
C LYS A 185 -5.25 -23.51 2.19
N GLU A 186 -6.44 -23.74 2.77
CA GLU A 186 -7.56 -24.32 2.02
C GLU A 186 -7.97 -23.40 0.85
N ILE A 187 -8.11 -22.10 1.10
CA ILE A 187 -8.47 -21.13 0.06
C ILE A 187 -7.37 -21.07 -1.03
N ASP A 188 -6.09 -21.10 -0.65
CA ASP A 188 -4.97 -21.10 -1.58
C ASP A 188 -4.99 -22.33 -2.51
N THR A 189 -5.32 -23.52 -1.99
CA THR A 189 -5.46 -24.72 -2.83
C THR A 189 -6.60 -24.61 -3.85
N GLN A 190 -7.70 -23.97 -3.45
CA GLN A 190 -8.83 -23.70 -4.36
C GLN A 190 -8.44 -22.71 -5.44
N GLN A 191 -7.76 -21.61 -5.06
CA GLN A 191 -7.27 -20.59 -6.00
C GLN A 191 -6.24 -21.17 -6.97
N ALA A 192 -5.32 -22.02 -6.51
CA ALA A 192 -4.34 -22.69 -7.37
C ALA A 192 -5.02 -23.58 -8.44
N THR A 193 -6.10 -24.28 -8.07
CA THR A 193 -6.90 -25.07 -9.01
C THR A 193 -7.58 -24.19 -10.06
N GLN A 194 -8.16 -23.06 -9.65
CA GLN A 194 -8.71 -22.08 -10.60
C GLN A 194 -7.61 -21.53 -11.54
N ARG A 195 -6.42 -21.23 -11.01
CA ARG A 195 -5.27 -20.76 -11.82
C ARG A 195 -4.80 -21.79 -12.83
N LYS A 196 -4.83 -23.09 -12.51
CA LYS A 196 -4.52 -24.18 -13.45
C LYS A 196 -5.56 -24.32 -14.57
N ASN A 197 -6.82 -24.01 -14.28
CA ASN A 197 -7.91 -24.05 -15.26
C ASN A 197 -7.96 -22.81 -16.18
N ARG A 198 -7.19 -21.75 -15.87
CA ARG A 198 -6.97 -20.63 -16.78
C ARG A 198 -5.97 -21.08 -17.84
N GLY A 199 -6.49 -21.49 -19.00
CA GLY A 199 -5.78 -22.18 -20.09
C GLY A 199 -4.53 -21.49 -20.65
N LYS A 200 -4.09 -21.91 -21.84
CA LYS A 200 -2.85 -21.43 -22.49
C LYS A 200 -2.96 -19.99 -23.01
N LEU A 201 -3.06 -19.02 -22.12
CA LEU A 201 -3.04 -17.60 -22.46
C LEU A 201 -1.85 -16.93 -21.78
N ILE A 202 -1.33 -15.90 -22.43
CA ILE A 202 -0.32 -15.02 -21.82
C ILE A 202 -0.96 -14.24 -20.68
N ARG A 203 -0.20 -14.11 -19.58
CA ARG A 203 -0.63 -13.45 -18.35
C ARG A 203 0.13 -12.15 -18.16
N VAL A 204 -0.61 -11.07 -18.02
CA VAL A 204 -0.06 -9.72 -17.86
C VAL A 204 -0.53 -9.19 -16.51
N ALA A 205 0.39 -8.75 -15.66
CA ALA A 205 0.06 -8.20 -14.34
C ALA A 205 0.41 -6.71 -14.28
N LEU A 206 -0.55 -5.89 -13.84
CA LEU A 206 -0.34 -4.48 -13.53
C LEU A 206 0.32 -4.37 -12.16
N VAL A 207 1.49 -3.75 -12.09
CA VAL A 207 2.24 -3.48 -10.85
C VAL A 207 2.57 -2.00 -10.76
N GLY A 208 2.78 -1.52 -9.55
CA GLY A 208 3.11 -0.11 -9.32
C GLY A 208 2.63 0.38 -7.98
N TYR A 209 3.03 1.60 -7.63
CA TYR A 209 2.68 2.23 -6.36
C TYR A 209 1.16 2.43 -6.22
N THR A 210 0.68 2.64 -5.01
CA THR A 210 -0.73 2.99 -4.78
C THR A 210 -1.07 4.32 -5.46
N ASN A 211 -2.32 4.45 -5.95
CA ASN A 211 -2.80 5.65 -6.63
C ASN A 211 -2.11 6.07 -7.96
N VAL A 212 -1.26 5.23 -8.56
CA VAL A 212 -0.64 5.51 -9.88
C VAL A 212 -1.62 5.35 -11.07
N GLY A 213 -2.84 4.87 -10.83
CA GLY A 213 -3.86 4.67 -11.85
C GLY A 213 -3.92 3.28 -12.48
N LYS A 214 -3.43 2.23 -11.79
CA LYS A 214 -3.52 0.82 -12.25
C LYS A 214 -4.95 0.41 -12.63
N SER A 215 -5.93 0.64 -11.75
CA SER A 215 -7.32 0.25 -11.99
C SER A 215 -7.95 1.06 -13.12
N THR A 216 -7.59 2.35 -13.24
CA THR A 216 -7.99 3.19 -14.38
C THR A 216 -7.44 2.64 -15.70
N LEU A 217 -6.18 2.21 -15.72
CA LEU A 217 -5.56 1.58 -16.88
C LEU A 217 -6.21 0.23 -17.20
N MET A 218 -6.51 -0.57 -16.17
CA MET A 218 -7.20 -1.85 -16.32
C MET A 218 -8.56 -1.67 -17.00
N ASN A 219 -9.34 -0.68 -16.58
CA ASN A 219 -10.65 -0.34 -17.18
C ASN A 219 -10.53 0.02 -18.64
N LEU A 220 -9.56 0.88 -18.93
CA LEU A 220 -9.35 1.43 -20.24
C LEU A 220 -8.93 0.34 -21.23
N VAL A 221 -8.06 -0.58 -20.79
CA VAL A 221 -7.61 -1.73 -21.60
C VAL A 221 -8.72 -2.80 -21.74
N SER A 222 -9.47 -3.05 -20.66
CA SER A 222 -10.51 -4.10 -20.64
C SER A 222 -11.90 -3.63 -21.10
N LYS A 223 -12.06 -2.34 -21.45
CA LYS A 223 -13.36 -1.69 -21.72
C LYS A 223 -14.40 -1.99 -20.63
N SER A 224 -14.00 -1.94 -19.36
CA SER A 224 -14.86 -2.30 -18.24
C SER A 224 -14.94 -1.20 -17.18
N ASP A 225 -15.99 -1.25 -16.37
CA ASP A 225 -16.25 -0.33 -15.26
C ASP A 225 -15.75 -0.92 -13.93
N VAL A 226 -14.43 -1.10 -13.74
CA VAL A 226 -13.85 -1.27 -12.39
C VAL A 226 -13.90 0.08 -11.68
N PHE A 227 -14.20 0.05 -10.39
CA PHE A 227 -14.28 1.26 -9.59
C PHE A 227 -12.87 1.83 -9.36
N ALA A 228 -12.58 3.00 -9.94
CA ALA A 228 -11.34 3.75 -9.71
C ALA A 228 -11.66 5.01 -8.89
N GLU A 229 -11.28 5.01 -7.61
CA GLU A 229 -11.33 6.19 -6.74
C GLU A 229 -9.92 6.74 -6.53
N ASN A 230 -9.79 8.06 -6.34
CA ASN A 230 -8.57 8.69 -5.86
C ASN A 230 -8.38 8.43 -4.35
N LYS A 231 -8.13 7.17 -3.99
CA LYS A 231 -7.89 6.70 -2.61
C LYS A 231 -6.84 5.60 -2.62
N LEU A 232 -6.09 5.49 -1.52
CA LEU A 232 -5.11 4.42 -1.38
C LEU A 232 -5.82 3.06 -1.30
N PHE A 233 -5.19 2.04 -1.88
CA PHE A 233 -5.70 0.66 -1.86
C PHE A 233 -7.14 0.52 -2.38
N ALA A 234 -7.48 1.28 -3.41
CA ALA A 234 -8.74 1.14 -4.15
C ALA A 234 -8.98 -0.32 -4.59
N THR A 235 -7.92 -1.06 -4.88
CA THR A 235 -7.95 -2.50 -5.20
C THR A 235 -7.13 -3.31 -4.20
N LEU A 236 -7.82 -4.18 -3.45
CA LEU A 236 -7.22 -5.18 -2.55
C LEU A 236 -7.35 -6.60 -3.10
N ASP A 237 -8.46 -6.89 -3.75
CA ASP A 237 -8.71 -8.17 -4.41
C ASP A 237 -8.10 -8.15 -5.81
N THR A 238 -7.35 -9.19 -6.19
CA THR A 238 -6.83 -9.33 -7.55
C THR A 238 -7.96 -9.60 -8.53
N THR A 239 -8.17 -8.69 -9.48
CA THR A 239 -9.15 -8.90 -10.55
C THR A 239 -8.44 -9.37 -11.80
N VAL A 240 -8.82 -10.54 -12.31
CA VAL A 240 -8.28 -11.10 -13.55
C VAL A 240 -9.34 -11.04 -14.62
N ARG A 241 -9.01 -10.47 -15.77
CA ARG A 241 -9.91 -10.32 -16.91
C ARG A 241 -9.27 -10.86 -18.17
N LYS A 242 -10.09 -11.51 -19.01
CA LYS A 242 -9.67 -11.82 -20.38
C LYS A 242 -9.83 -10.56 -21.24
N VAL A 243 -8.73 -10.10 -21.80
CA VAL A 243 -8.69 -8.97 -22.73
C VAL A 243 -8.32 -9.51 -24.11
N VAL A 244 -8.86 -8.89 -25.15
CA VAL A 244 -8.49 -9.18 -26.53
C VAL A 244 -8.06 -7.86 -27.17
N ILE A 245 -6.80 -7.80 -27.61
CA ILE A 245 -6.31 -6.72 -28.47
C ILE A 245 -6.19 -7.32 -29.87
N GLU A 246 -6.95 -6.76 -30.80
CA GLU A 246 -7.09 -7.28 -32.17
C GLU A 246 -7.57 -8.75 -32.17
N ASN A 247 -6.70 -9.69 -32.50
CA ASN A 247 -6.95 -11.13 -32.53
C ASN A 247 -6.26 -11.89 -31.37
N LEU A 248 -5.52 -11.20 -30.50
CA LEU A 248 -4.68 -11.83 -29.47
C LEU A 248 -5.35 -11.77 -28.08
N PRO A 249 -5.85 -12.92 -27.55
CA PRO A 249 -6.39 -12.98 -26.21
C PRO A 249 -5.27 -13.12 -25.15
N PHE A 250 -5.40 -12.39 -24.06
CA PHE A 250 -4.53 -12.52 -22.89
C PHE A 250 -5.32 -12.28 -21.58
N LEU A 251 -4.70 -12.64 -20.47
CA LEU A 251 -5.25 -12.36 -19.13
C LEU A 251 -4.56 -11.13 -18.56
N LEU A 252 -5.34 -10.12 -18.18
CA LEU A 252 -4.88 -8.94 -17.49
C LEU A 252 -5.31 -9.00 -16.02
N SER A 253 -4.34 -8.90 -15.12
CA SER A 253 -4.54 -8.97 -13.69
C SER A 253 -4.19 -7.63 -13.04
N ASP A 254 -5.16 -7.02 -12.33
CA ASP A 254 -4.89 -5.86 -11.45
C ASP A 254 -4.46 -6.37 -10.07
N THR A 255 -3.42 -5.75 -9.53
CA THR A 255 -2.76 -6.18 -8.29
C THR A 255 -2.82 -5.09 -7.23
N VAL A 256 -2.58 -5.49 -5.98
CA VAL A 256 -2.53 -4.55 -4.87
C VAL A 256 -1.45 -3.52 -5.11
N GLY A 257 -1.76 -2.25 -4.89
CA GLY A 257 -0.75 -1.21 -5.00
C GLY A 257 0.31 -1.32 -3.92
N PHE A 258 1.57 -1.17 -4.31
CA PHE A 258 2.67 -1.11 -3.37
C PHE A 258 2.67 0.22 -2.62
N ILE A 259 3.15 0.19 -1.39
CA ILE A 259 3.39 1.39 -0.59
C ILE A 259 4.73 1.20 0.15
N ARG A 260 5.39 2.29 0.53
CA ARG A 260 6.58 2.21 1.36
C ARG A 260 6.25 1.67 2.75
N LYS A 261 7.27 1.10 3.40
CA LYS A 261 7.16 0.53 4.75
C LYS A 261 5.97 -0.45 4.85
N LEU A 262 5.79 -1.29 3.83
CA LEU A 262 4.78 -2.35 3.88
C LEU A 262 5.09 -3.29 5.06
N PRO A 263 4.13 -3.56 5.96
CA PRO A 263 4.40 -4.40 7.11
C PRO A 263 4.76 -5.83 6.67
N HIS A 264 5.82 -6.43 7.22
CA HIS A 264 6.28 -7.76 6.80
C HIS A 264 5.21 -8.86 6.96
N GLY A 265 4.40 -8.82 8.03
CA GLY A 265 3.29 -9.78 8.22
C GLY A 265 2.20 -9.62 7.16
N LEU A 266 2.11 -8.42 6.57
CA LEU A 266 1.20 -8.11 5.49
C LEU A 266 1.72 -8.66 4.17
N ILE A 267 3.02 -8.54 3.89
CA ILE A 267 3.67 -9.16 2.71
C ILE A 267 3.47 -10.69 2.70
N GLU A 268 3.65 -11.34 3.86
CA GLU A 268 3.40 -12.79 3.99
C GLU A 268 1.94 -13.13 3.71
N SER A 269 1.02 -12.29 4.17
CA SER A 269 -0.42 -12.45 3.95
C SER A 269 -0.82 -12.15 2.51
N PHE A 270 -0.17 -11.22 1.81
CA PHE A 270 -0.44 -10.92 0.38
C PHE A 270 0.31 -11.83 -0.58
N LYS A 271 1.11 -12.79 -0.10
CA LYS A 271 1.89 -13.70 -0.95
C LYS A 271 1.06 -14.38 -2.02
N SER A 272 -0.17 -14.81 -1.72
CA SER A 272 -1.06 -15.45 -2.70
C SER A 272 -1.65 -14.47 -3.73
N THR A 273 -1.80 -13.18 -3.38
CA THR A 273 -2.16 -12.13 -4.36
C THR A 273 -0.96 -11.73 -5.22
N LEU A 274 0.23 -11.77 -4.65
CA LEU A 274 1.51 -11.54 -5.33
C LEU A 274 1.93 -12.75 -6.17
N ASP A 275 1.38 -13.93 -5.94
CA ASP A 275 1.57 -15.09 -6.83
C ASP A 275 1.05 -14.81 -8.24
N GLU A 276 0.05 -13.95 -8.41
CA GLU A 276 -0.39 -13.52 -9.76
C GLU A 276 0.71 -12.71 -10.48
N VAL A 277 1.48 -11.91 -9.73
CA VAL A 277 2.70 -11.24 -10.21
C VAL A 277 3.79 -12.25 -10.50
N ARG A 278 3.91 -13.34 -9.72
CA ARG A 278 4.92 -14.40 -9.93
C ARG A 278 4.57 -15.39 -11.04
N GLU A 279 3.30 -15.56 -11.37
CA GLU A 279 2.85 -16.43 -12.46
C GLU A 279 2.68 -15.70 -13.80
N SER A 280 2.73 -14.35 -13.81
CA SER A 280 2.66 -13.55 -15.03
C SER A 280 3.82 -13.79 -16.01
N ASP A 281 3.58 -13.54 -17.28
CA ASP A 281 4.60 -13.49 -18.33
C ASP A 281 5.22 -12.10 -18.43
N ILE A 282 4.38 -11.08 -18.32
CA ILE A 282 4.73 -9.67 -18.50
C ILE A 282 4.24 -8.88 -17.30
N LEU A 283 5.09 -7.98 -16.81
CA LEU A 283 4.75 -6.97 -15.83
C LEU A 283 4.55 -5.62 -16.52
N LEU A 284 3.40 -4.98 -16.28
CA LEU A 284 3.17 -3.59 -16.65
C LEU A 284 3.39 -2.75 -15.41
N HIS A 285 4.57 -2.12 -15.32
CA HIS A 285 4.92 -1.26 -14.21
C HIS A 285 4.37 0.15 -14.45
N VAL A 286 3.24 0.45 -13.84
CA VAL A 286 2.58 1.75 -13.91
C VAL A 286 3.22 2.70 -12.90
N VAL A 287 3.69 3.84 -13.38
CA VAL A 287 4.38 4.88 -12.60
C VAL A 287 3.63 6.20 -12.78
N ASP A 288 3.45 6.96 -11.71
CA ASP A 288 2.90 8.31 -11.80
C ASP A 288 4.02 9.31 -12.09
N ILE A 289 4.06 9.87 -13.30
CA ILE A 289 5.12 10.83 -13.69
C ILE A 289 4.93 12.22 -13.04
N SER A 290 3.72 12.54 -12.59
CA SER A 290 3.43 13.84 -11.95
C SER A 290 3.95 13.92 -10.52
N HIS A 291 4.30 12.77 -9.91
CA HIS A 291 4.79 12.72 -8.55
C HIS A 291 6.29 13.07 -8.49
N PRO A 292 6.75 14.00 -7.65
CA PRO A 292 8.17 14.42 -7.61
C PRO A 292 9.12 13.25 -7.29
N GLU A 293 8.72 12.37 -6.37
CA GLU A 293 9.48 11.16 -5.98
C GLU A 293 9.15 9.90 -6.81
N PHE A 294 8.71 10.01 -8.06
CA PHE A 294 8.37 8.81 -8.86
C PHE A 294 9.55 7.82 -9.02
N GLU A 295 10.80 8.31 -9.02
CA GLU A 295 12.00 7.44 -9.05
C GLU A 295 12.10 6.58 -7.78
N SER A 296 11.88 7.18 -6.60
CA SER A 296 11.86 6.50 -5.29
C SER A 296 10.73 5.46 -5.21
N GLN A 297 9.57 5.77 -5.81
CA GLN A 297 8.47 4.81 -5.93
C GLN A 297 8.84 3.62 -6.82
N ILE A 298 9.51 3.85 -7.96
CA ILE A 298 10.02 2.78 -8.82
C ILE A 298 10.99 1.88 -8.06
N GLU A 299 11.95 2.46 -7.33
CA GLU A 299 12.90 1.71 -6.51
C GLU A 299 12.21 0.86 -5.46
N THR A 300 11.23 1.41 -4.75
CA THR A 300 10.43 0.70 -3.73
C THR A 300 9.68 -0.49 -4.35
N VAL A 301 9.06 -0.29 -5.51
CA VAL A 301 8.37 -1.38 -6.23
C VAL A 301 9.38 -2.44 -6.67
N ASN A 302 10.50 -2.05 -7.26
CA ASN A 302 11.53 -2.99 -7.73
C ASN A 302 12.13 -3.81 -6.58
N GLN A 303 12.38 -3.19 -5.43
CA GLN A 303 12.81 -3.90 -4.23
C GLN A 303 11.76 -4.94 -3.81
N THR A 304 10.49 -4.54 -3.76
CA THR A 304 9.42 -5.46 -3.38
C THR A 304 9.24 -6.59 -4.39
N LEU A 305 9.39 -6.31 -5.70
CA LEU A 305 9.39 -7.31 -6.77
C LEU A 305 10.56 -8.30 -6.63
N ALA A 306 11.72 -7.84 -6.18
CA ALA A 306 12.87 -8.70 -5.90
C ALA A 306 12.61 -9.61 -4.68
N GLU A 307 12.02 -9.08 -3.61
CA GLU A 307 11.67 -9.84 -2.40
C GLU A 307 10.67 -10.98 -2.67
N ILE A 308 9.76 -10.79 -3.63
CA ILE A 308 8.80 -11.83 -4.05
C ILE A 308 9.33 -12.77 -5.14
N GLY A 309 10.56 -12.53 -5.63
CA GLY A 309 11.18 -13.34 -6.68
C GLY A 309 10.52 -13.18 -8.05
N ALA A 310 10.19 -11.94 -8.44
CA ALA A 310 9.60 -11.57 -9.74
C ALA A 310 10.49 -10.62 -10.56
N SER A 311 11.78 -10.51 -10.21
CA SER A 311 12.74 -9.57 -10.83
C SER A 311 13.21 -9.96 -12.23
N ASP A 312 13.08 -11.23 -12.61
CA ASP A 312 13.52 -11.80 -13.88
C ASP A 312 12.50 -11.63 -15.02
N LYS A 313 11.35 -11.04 -14.72
CA LYS A 313 10.23 -10.93 -15.65
C LYS A 313 10.38 -9.79 -16.64
N LYS A 314 9.85 -10.00 -17.84
CA LYS A 314 9.74 -8.94 -18.84
C LYS A 314 8.85 -7.83 -18.30
N THR A 315 9.43 -6.65 -18.11
CA THR A 315 8.76 -5.50 -17.49
C THR A 315 8.66 -4.36 -18.49
N ILE A 316 7.44 -3.86 -18.71
CA ILE A 316 7.16 -2.69 -19.54
C ILE A 316 6.83 -1.55 -18.59
N MET A 317 7.55 -0.44 -18.73
CA MET A 317 7.35 0.76 -17.92
C MET A 317 6.26 1.63 -18.55
N VAL A 318 5.24 1.97 -17.76
CA VAL A 318 4.10 2.78 -18.20
C VAL A 318 4.02 4.03 -17.33
N PHE A 319 4.57 5.13 -17.81
CA PHE A 319 4.49 6.44 -17.17
C PHE A 319 3.10 7.04 -17.42
N ASN A 320 2.26 6.98 -16.40
CA ASN A 320 0.89 7.47 -16.42
C ASN A 320 0.79 8.89 -15.83
N LYS A 321 -0.35 9.54 -16.05
CA LYS A 321 -0.70 10.90 -15.59
C LYS A 321 0.14 12.02 -16.23
N ILE A 322 0.52 11.85 -17.50
CA ILE A 322 1.18 12.94 -18.27
C ILE A 322 0.34 14.23 -18.31
N ASP A 323 -0.98 14.11 -18.13
CA ASP A 323 -1.91 15.23 -18.11
C ASP A 323 -1.80 16.12 -16.86
N ALA A 324 -1.21 15.59 -15.79
CA ALA A 324 -0.94 16.29 -14.54
C ALA A 324 0.55 16.62 -14.36
N TYR A 325 1.39 16.33 -15.37
CA TYR A 325 2.82 16.62 -15.32
C TYR A 325 3.06 18.14 -15.38
N THR A 326 3.72 18.66 -14.35
CA THR A 326 4.16 20.05 -14.26
C THR A 326 5.67 20.08 -14.13
N TYR A 327 6.30 21.05 -14.80
CA TYR A 327 7.75 21.27 -14.72
C TYR A 327 8.01 22.73 -14.40
N ASP A 328 9.05 22.97 -13.60
CA ASP A 328 9.48 24.32 -13.26
C ASP A 328 10.41 24.82 -14.35
N VAL A 329 9.92 25.79 -15.14
CA VAL A 329 10.73 26.46 -16.16
C VAL A 329 11.86 27.19 -15.45
N LYS A 330 13.09 26.76 -15.74
CA LYS A 330 14.27 27.43 -15.23
C LYS A 330 14.48 28.74 -15.96
N GLU A 331 14.69 29.84 -15.23
CA GLU A 331 15.08 31.11 -15.84
C GLU A 331 16.49 31.01 -16.44
N GLU A 332 16.74 31.63 -17.59
CA GLU A 332 18.02 31.55 -18.32
C GLU A 332 19.25 31.98 -17.48
N ASP A 333 19.03 32.77 -16.43
CA ASP A 333 20.06 33.30 -15.53
C ASP A 333 20.34 32.43 -14.27
N ASP A 334 19.64 31.31 -14.07
CA ASP A 334 19.87 30.42 -12.91
C ASP A 334 20.96 29.37 -13.22
N LEU A 335 22.13 29.56 -12.62
CA LEU A 335 23.33 28.73 -12.79
C LEU A 335 23.36 27.45 -11.93
N THR A 336 22.31 27.13 -11.16
CA THR A 336 22.23 25.85 -10.45
C THR A 336 22.19 24.67 -11.44
N PRO A 337 22.60 23.45 -11.08
CA PRO A 337 22.35 22.29 -11.94
C PRO A 337 20.83 22.08 -12.10
N SER A 338 20.39 21.66 -13.29
CA SER A 338 18.99 21.29 -13.53
C SER A 338 18.61 20.12 -12.63
N SER A 339 17.54 20.29 -11.84
CA SER A 339 16.97 19.22 -11.03
C SER A 339 15.91 18.45 -11.82
N THR A 340 15.47 17.29 -11.32
CA THR A 340 14.46 16.45 -11.99
C THR A 340 13.14 17.16 -12.26
N THR A 341 12.83 18.24 -11.52
CA THR A 341 11.62 19.06 -11.70
C THR A 341 11.71 20.06 -12.85
N ASN A 342 12.89 20.29 -13.43
CA ASN A 342 13.10 21.29 -14.48
C ASN A 342 12.94 20.74 -15.90
N TYR A 343 12.81 19.43 -16.06
CA TYR A 343 12.79 18.81 -17.38
C TYR A 343 11.40 18.85 -18.00
N THR A 344 11.36 19.18 -19.29
CA THR A 344 10.15 19.03 -20.09
C THR A 344 9.76 17.55 -20.23
N LEU A 345 8.50 17.30 -20.59
CA LEU A 345 8.02 15.92 -20.84
C LEU A 345 8.86 15.21 -21.92
N GLU A 346 9.32 15.94 -22.94
CA GLU A 346 10.12 15.38 -24.04
C GLU A 346 11.55 15.02 -23.57
N GLU A 347 12.17 15.86 -22.75
CA GLU A 347 13.46 15.54 -22.14
C GLU A 347 13.34 14.36 -21.19
N MET A 348 12.29 14.30 -20.36
CA MET A 348 12.02 13.17 -19.49
C MET A 348 11.83 11.86 -20.27
N LYS A 349 11.08 11.91 -21.38
CA LYS A 349 10.96 10.78 -22.31
C LYS A 349 12.32 10.31 -22.79
N ASN A 350 13.16 11.22 -23.29
CA ASN A 350 14.48 10.87 -23.82
C ASN A 350 15.42 10.30 -22.75
N ILE A 351 15.44 10.91 -21.55
CA ILE A 351 16.24 10.45 -20.42
C ILE A 351 15.82 9.03 -20.03
N TRP A 352 14.53 8.78 -19.88
CA TRP A 352 14.05 7.47 -19.43
C TRP A 352 14.17 6.39 -20.49
N VAL A 353 13.97 6.71 -21.77
CA VAL A 353 14.25 5.80 -22.89
C VAL A 353 15.74 5.42 -22.92
N ALA A 354 16.65 6.33 -22.58
CA ALA A 354 18.08 6.05 -22.52
C ALA A 354 18.52 5.34 -21.24
N LYS A 355 17.91 5.68 -20.09
CA LYS A 355 18.23 5.16 -18.75
C LYS A 355 17.72 3.73 -18.56
N VAL A 356 16.60 3.38 -19.18
CA VAL A 356 15.93 2.11 -18.95
C VAL A 356 16.13 1.17 -20.14
N ASN A 357 16.69 -0.01 -19.85
CA ASN A 357 16.90 -1.07 -20.84
C ASN A 357 15.62 -1.90 -21.09
N THR A 358 14.45 -1.33 -20.83
CA THR A 358 13.14 -1.98 -21.00
C THR A 358 12.18 -1.08 -21.77
N PRO A 359 11.17 -1.64 -22.45
CA PRO A 359 10.21 -0.84 -23.19
C PRO A 359 9.49 0.14 -22.25
N CYS A 360 9.47 1.42 -22.60
CA CYS A 360 8.79 2.44 -21.83
C CYS A 360 7.80 3.23 -22.70
N ILE A 361 6.69 3.64 -22.10
CA ILE A 361 5.65 4.45 -22.75
C ILE A 361 5.06 5.46 -21.77
N PHE A 362 4.61 6.59 -22.30
CA PHE A 362 4.05 7.71 -21.56
C PHE A 362 2.60 7.91 -21.99
N ILE A 363 1.65 7.85 -21.04
CA ILE A 363 0.21 7.85 -21.32
C ILE A 363 -0.56 8.74 -20.32
N SER A 364 -1.76 9.14 -20.71
CA SER A 364 -2.79 9.57 -19.75
C SER A 364 -3.93 8.56 -19.77
N ALA A 365 -4.03 7.72 -18.74
CA ALA A 365 -5.15 6.79 -18.61
C ALA A 365 -6.50 7.53 -18.42
N LEU A 366 -6.48 8.77 -17.90
CA LEU A 366 -7.69 9.55 -17.69
C LEU A 366 -8.20 10.18 -19.00
N LYS A 367 -7.31 10.87 -19.74
CA LYS A 367 -7.65 11.54 -21.00
C LYS A 367 -7.63 10.61 -22.21
N LYS A 368 -7.08 9.39 -22.05
CA LYS A 368 -6.86 8.39 -23.10
C LYS A 368 -5.79 8.81 -24.13
N ASP A 369 -4.88 9.69 -23.72
CA ASP A 369 -3.77 10.13 -24.55
C ASP A 369 -2.73 9.01 -24.71
N TYR A 370 -2.19 8.87 -25.92
CA TYR A 370 -1.22 7.83 -26.31
C TYR A 370 -1.69 6.38 -26.11
N PHE A 371 -3.00 6.16 -26.08
CA PHE A 371 -3.56 4.82 -25.91
C PHE A 371 -3.36 3.89 -27.12
N PRO A 372 -3.50 4.34 -28.38
CA PRO A 372 -3.19 3.51 -29.55
C PRO A 372 -1.77 2.93 -29.49
N GLU A 373 -0.79 3.77 -29.15
CA GLU A 373 0.62 3.39 -29.03
C GLU A 373 0.84 2.37 -27.92
N LEU A 374 0.12 2.50 -26.79
CA LEU A 374 0.14 1.49 -25.72
C LEU A 374 -0.40 0.15 -26.21
N ARG A 375 -1.49 0.16 -26.98
CA ARG A 375 -2.08 -1.08 -27.51
C ARG A 375 -1.15 -1.77 -28.48
N ASP A 376 -0.50 -1.02 -29.36
CA ASP A 376 0.44 -1.56 -30.34
C ASP A 376 1.68 -2.14 -29.65
N LEU A 377 2.22 -1.45 -28.64
CA LEU A 377 3.31 -1.94 -27.82
C LEU A 377 2.92 -3.25 -27.12
N LEU A 378 1.77 -3.27 -26.43
CA LEU A 378 1.28 -4.46 -25.74
C LEU A 378 1.05 -5.61 -26.71
N TYR A 379 0.48 -5.36 -27.89
CA TYR A 379 0.23 -6.39 -28.89
C TYR A 379 1.54 -7.06 -29.35
N ASN A 380 2.55 -6.28 -29.71
CA ASN A 380 3.85 -6.80 -30.14
C ASN A 380 4.51 -7.62 -29.03
N GLU A 381 4.53 -7.09 -27.81
CA GLU A 381 5.14 -7.72 -26.65
C GLU A 381 4.46 -9.03 -26.24
N ILE A 382 3.13 -9.06 -26.24
CA ILE A 382 2.35 -10.27 -25.93
C ILE A 382 2.50 -11.30 -27.06
N ARG A 383 2.53 -10.87 -28.33
CA ARG A 383 2.73 -11.77 -29.47
C ARG A 383 4.10 -12.46 -29.39
N ASP A 384 5.15 -11.71 -29.10
CA ASP A 384 6.51 -12.24 -29.00
C ASP A 384 6.62 -13.21 -27.81
N MET A 385 6.03 -12.87 -26.67
CA MET A 385 5.97 -13.78 -25.51
C MET A 385 5.13 -15.03 -25.78
N HIS A 386 4.02 -14.89 -26.52
CA HIS A 386 3.20 -16.03 -26.94
C HIS A 386 3.99 -17.01 -27.82
N ALA A 387 4.77 -16.50 -28.77
CA ALA A 387 5.62 -17.32 -29.62
C ALA A 387 6.69 -18.10 -28.82
N ILE A 388 7.27 -17.49 -27.78
CA ILE A 388 8.24 -18.14 -26.89
C ILE A 388 7.58 -19.23 -26.02
N ARG A 389 6.42 -18.92 -25.41
CA ARG A 389 5.79 -19.79 -24.42
C ARG A 389 4.94 -20.91 -25.05
N TYR A 390 4.33 -20.65 -26.20
CA TYR A 390 3.48 -21.61 -26.91
C TYR A 390 3.89 -21.75 -28.39
N PRO A 391 5.10 -22.27 -28.68
CA PRO A 391 5.64 -22.33 -30.05
C PRO A 391 4.83 -23.22 -31.01
N TYR A 392 3.96 -24.08 -30.49
CA TYR A 392 3.13 -25.02 -31.27
C TYR A 392 1.64 -24.64 -31.29
N ASP A 393 1.21 -23.59 -30.59
CA ASP A 393 -0.16 -23.08 -30.72
C ASP A 393 -0.23 -22.11 -31.90
N SER A 394 -0.82 -22.59 -32.98
CA SER A 394 -1.13 -21.82 -34.19
C SER A 394 -2.30 -20.86 -33.93
N PHE A 395 -2.07 -19.78 -33.18
CA PHE A 395 -2.97 -18.62 -33.13
C PHE A 395 -2.42 -17.49 -34.01
N LEU A 396 -2.21 -17.78 -35.29
CA LEU A 396 -1.80 -16.81 -36.29
C LEU A 396 -2.41 -17.21 -37.65
N TYR A 397 -3.74 -17.12 -37.76
CA TYR A 397 -4.45 -16.79 -38.99
C TYR A 397 -5.71 -16.01 -38.66
#